data_AF-A0A1Y2KBW4-F1
#
_entry.id   AF-A0A1Y2KBW4-F1
#
_cell.length_a   1.000
_cell.length_b   1.000
_cell.length_c   1.000
_cell.angle_alpha   90.00
_cell.angle_beta   90.00
_cell.angle_gamma   90.00
#
_symmetry.space_group_name_H-M   'P 1'
#
loop_
_entity.id
_entity.type
_entity.pdbx_description
1 polymer ?
#
loop_
_entity_poly.entity_id
_entity_poly.type
_entity_poly.pdbx_seq_one_letter_code
_entity_poly.pdbx_strand_id
1 'polypeptide(L)'
;MDTTILNHQERGNNPPMPETRIQCREMIITLQSEIDAIRDQIAASDLKRQARGEQLDPEWFHRARTALRFKKEKLARIKAHMQQLPGGKSERNARLKDAIIATVRADYDEQAWREVLDEAHLRLEGGA
;
A
#
# COMPACT_ATOMS: atom_id res chain seq x y z
N MET A 1 -23.87 -25.89 -8.71
CA MET A 1 -24.25 -24.51 -9.05
C MET A 1 -24.30 -23.77 -7.73
N ASP A 2 -23.22 -23.10 -7.35
CA ASP A 2 -23.14 -22.32 -6.11
C ASP A 2 -22.93 -20.86 -6.45
N THR A 3 -24.04 -20.19 -6.75
CA THR A 3 -24.10 -18.74 -6.97
C THR A 3 -24.38 -18.06 -5.62
N THR A 4 -23.57 -18.36 -4.62
CA THR A 4 -23.61 -17.69 -3.32
C THR A 4 -22.32 -16.91 -3.16
N ILE A 5 -22.42 -15.71 -2.58
CA ILE A 5 -21.34 -14.73 -2.31
C ILE A 5 -21.14 -13.69 -3.42
N LEU A 6 -22.11 -12.79 -3.55
CA LEU A 6 -21.86 -11.37 -3.86
C LEU A 6 -23.06 -10.50 -3.49
N ASN A 7 -23.57 -10.70 -2.27
CA ASN A 7 -24.57 -9.82 -1.66
C ASN A 7 -23.97 -9.07 -0.46
N HIS A 8 -22.76 -8.55 -0.63
CA HIS A 8 -22.20 -7.57 0.31
C HIS A 8 -22.28 -6.18 -0.33
N GLN A 9 -23.49 -5.64 -0.38
CA GLN A 9 -23.68 -4.19 -0.43
C GLN A 9 -23.14 -3.61 0.88
N GLU A 10 -21.84 -3.31 0.94
CA GLU A 10 -21.28 -2.36 1.93
C GLU A 10 -21.71 -0.94 1.56
N ARG A 11 -23.02 -0.69 1.50
CA ARG A 11 -23.57 0.66 1.43
C ARG A 11 -23.60 1.19 2.85
N GLY A 12 -22.55 1.89 3.26
CA GLY A 12 -22.67 2.92 4.31
C GLY A 12 -21.72 2.85 5.49
N ASN A 13 -20.95 1.77 5.69
CA ASN A 13 -19.99 1.72 6.79
C ASN A 13 -18.56 1.76 6.23
N ASN A 14 -18.03 2.97 6.01
CA ASN A 14 -16.61 3.10 5.75
C ASN A 14 -15.90 2.77 7.07
N PRO A 15 -15.22 1.61 7.20
CA PRO A 15 -14.55 1.28 8.45
C PRO A 15 -13.59 2.43 8.82
N PRO A 16 -13.43 2.70 10.12
CA PRO A 16 -12.52 3.75 10.58
C PRO A 16 -11.13 3.54 9.97
N MET A 17 -10.44 4.64 9.69
CA MET A 17 -9.12 4.57 9.09
C MET A 17 -8.19 3.78 10.02
N PRO A 18 -7.39 2.83 9.50
CA PRO A 18 -6.47 2.05 10.32
C PRO A 18 -5.48 2.95 11.08
N GLU A 19 -5.29 2.69 12.36
CA GLU A 19 -4.44 3.50 13.25
C GLU A 19 -2.96 3.10 13.16
N THR A 20 -2.69 1.86 12.76
CA THR A 20 -1.33 1.32 12.69
C THR A 20 -0.93 0.96 11.26
N ARG A 21 0.38 1.02 10.98
CA ARG A 21 0.94 0.57 9.69
C ARG A 21 0.70 -0.92 9.42
N ILE A 22 0.57 -1.75 10.44
CA ILE A 22 0.26 -3.18 10.29
C ILE A 22 -1.16 -3.34 9.75
N GLN A 23 -2.14 -2.71 10.40
CA GLN A 23 -3.53 -2.69 9.95
C GLN A 23 -3.66 -2.09 8.53
N CYS A 24 -2.93 -1.01 8.22
CA CYS A 24 -2.88 -0.48 6.85
C CYS A 24 -2.44 -1.54 5.83
N ARG A 25 -1.40 -2.32 6.13
CA ARG A 25 -0.90 -3.37 5.23
C ARG A 25 -1.92 -4.49 5.04
N GLU A 26 -2.53 -4.96 6.12
CA GLU A 26 -3.57 -6.00 6.09
C GLU A 26 -4.77 -5.56 5.24
N MET A 27 -5.23 -4.32 5.43
CA MET A 27 -6.32 -3.75 4.64
C MET A 27 -5.92 -3.54 3.17
N ILE A 28 -4.68 -3.15 2.89
CA ILE A 28 -4.15 -3.03 1.51
C ILE A 28 -4.14 -4.39 0.81
N ILE A 29 -3.67 -5.44 1.49
CA ILE A 29 -3.63 -6.81 0.95
C ILE A 29 -5.06 -7.27 0.64
N THR A 30 -5.97 -7.11 1.59
CA THR A 30 -7.39 -7.48 1.43
C THR A 30 -8.02 -6.76 0.23
N LEU A 31 -7.86 -5.43 0.14
CA LEU A 31 -8.40 -4.65 -0.98
C LEU A 31 -7.79 -5.04 -2.33
N GLN A 32 -6.51 -5.39 -2.35
CA GLN A 32 -5.84 -5.85 -3.58
C GLN A 32 -6.45 -7.18 -4.04
N SER A 33 -6.62 -8.15 -3.14
CA SER A 33 -7.27 -9.43 -3.44
C SER A 33 -8.71 -9.25 -3.93
N GLU A 34 -9.49 -8.36 -3.31
CA GLU A 34 -10.85 -8.06 -3.77
C GLU A 34 -10.89 -7.39 -5.16
N ILE A 35 -9.94 -6.48 -5.44
CA ILE A 35 -9.79 -5.85 -6.75
C ILE A 35 -9.47 -6.90 -7.82
N ASP A 36 -8.57 -7.82 -7.53
CA ASP A 36 -8.16 -8.87 -8.45
C ASP A 36 -9.29 -9.86 -8.68
N ALA A 37 -10.05 -10.23 -7.64
CA ALA A 37 -11.26 -11.05 -7.80
C ALA A 37 -12.31 -10.41 -8.72
N ILE A 38 -12.54 -9.09 -8.63
CA ILE A 38 -13.47 -8.40 -9.53
C ILE A 38 -12.94 -8.40 -10.98
N ARG A 39 -11.62 -8.24 -11.17
CA ARG A 39 -10.99 -8.30 -12.50
C ARG A 39 -11.13 -9.68 -13.11
N ASP A 40 -10.91 -10.73 -12.33
CA ASP A 40 -11.04 -12.11 -12.78
C ASP A 40 -12.48 -12.43 -13.18
N GLN A 41 -13.46 -11.94 -12.42
CA GLN A 41 -14.88 -12.08 -12.79
C GLN A 41 -15.22 -11.36 -14.10
N ILE A 42 -14.70 -10.14 -14.31
CA ILE A 42 -14.87 -9.41 -15.57
C ILE A 42 -14.25 -10.20 -16.73
N ALA A 43 -13.01 -10.66 -16.57
CA ALA A 43 -12.32 -11.44 -17.59
C ALA A 43 -13.05 -12.77 -17.91
N ALA A 44 -13.51 -13.49 -16.88
CA ALA A 44 -14.25 -14.73 -17.05
C ALA A 44 -15.59 -14.52 -17.78
N SER A 45 -16.31 -13.44 -17.48
CA SER A 45 -17.54 -13.08 -18.19
C SER A 45 -17.26 -12.67 -19.65
N ASP A 46 -16.17 -11.94 -19.90
CA ASP A 46 -15.75 -11.59 -21.26
C ASP A 46 -15.38 -12.83 -22.09
N LEU A 47 -14.68 -13.81 -21.49
CA LEU A 47 -14.38 -15.09 -22.15
C LEU A 47 -15.65 -15.87 -22.50
N LYS A 48 -16.65 -15.89 -21.61
CA LYS A 48 -17.96 -16.52 -21.88
C LYS A 48 -18.68 -15.83 -23.05
N ARG A 49 -18.68 -14.49 -23.09
CA ARG A 49 -19.23 -13.71 -24.21
C ARG A 49 -18.54 -14.10 -25.52
N GLN A 50 -17.21 -14.16 -25.53
CA GLN A 50 -16.44 -14.50 -26.74
C GLN A 50 -16.67 -15.94 -27.20
N ALA A 51 -16.71 -16.90 -26.28
CA ALA A 51 -16.84 -18.32 -26.61
C ALA A 51 -18.26 -18.72 -27.03
N ARG A 52 -19.29 -18.09 -26.47
CA ARG A 52 -20.70 -18.51 -26.63
C ARG A 52 -21.59 -17.51 -27.36
N GLY A 53 -21.07 -16.31 -27.66
CA GLY A 53 -21.87 -15.22 -28.23
C GLY A 53 -22.92 -14.65 -27.26
N GLU A 54 -22.86 -15.01 -25.98
CA GLU A 54 -23.77 -14.54 -24.94
C GLU A 54 -23.57 -13.04 -24.68
N GLN A 55 -24.65 -12.26 -24.58
CA GLN A 55 -24.54 -10.85 -24.22
C GLN A 55 -24.13 -10.69 -22.74
N LEU A 56 -23.21 -9.76 -22.50
CA LEU A 56 -22.80 -9.39 -21.14
C LEU A 56 -23.95 -8.63 -20.46
N ASP A 57 -24.33 -9.01 -19.23
CA ASP A 57 -25.28 -8.25 -18.42
C ASP A 57 -24.74 -6.82 -18.18
N PRO A 58 -25.34 -5.78 -18.78
CA PRO A 58 -24.84 -4.40 -18.67
C PRO A 58 -24.92 -3.86 -17.25
N GLU A 59 -25.95 -4.23 -16.48
CA GLU A 59 -26.15 -3.79 -15.11
C GLU A 59 -25.13 -4.43 -14.18
N TRP A 60 -24.87 -5.73 -14.34
CA TRP A 60 -23.78 -6.40 -13.63
C TRP A 60 -22.43 -5.77 -13.95
N PHE A 61 -22.13 -5.53 -15.23
CA PHE A 61 -20.84 -4.95 -15.63
C PHE A 61 -20.66 -3.53 -15.07
N HIS A 62 -21.71 -2.71 -15.10
CA HIS A 62 -21.68 -1.38 -14.52
C HIS A 62 -21.45 -1.41 -13.00
N ARG A 63 -22.12 -2.33 -12.28
CA ARG A 63 -21.90 -2.56 -10.85
C ARG A 63 -20.47 -3.01 -10.57
N ALA A 64 -19.91 -3.94 -11.35
CA ALA A 64 -18.54 -4.42 -11.20
C ALA A 64 -17.51 -3.29 -11.39
N ARG A 65 -17.67 -2.46 -12.44
CA ARG A 65 -16.82 -1.28 -12.66
C ARG A 65 -16.90 -0.27 -11.53
N THR A 66 -18.11 -0.04 -11.02
CA THR A 66 -18.35 0.88 -9.91
C THR A 66 -17.66 0.39 -8.64
N ALA A 67 -17.83 -0.90 -8.30
CA ALA A 67 -17.15 -1.52 -7.16
C ALA A 67 -15.62 -1.45 -7.30
N LEU A 68 -15.09 -1.73 -8.50
CA LEU A 68 -13.65 -1.61 -8.78
C LEU A 68 -13.12 -0.19 -8.55
N ARG A 69 -13.85 0.83 -9.01
CA ARG A 69 -13.49 2.25 -8.79
C ARG A 69 -13.43 2.56 -7.30
N PHE A 70 -14.48 2.24 -6.55
CA PHE A 70 -14.52 2.49 -5.10
C PHE A 70 -13.39 1.80 -4.34
N LYS A 71 -13.10 0.53 -4.66
CA LYS A 71 -12.01 -0.20 -4.01
C LYS A 71 -10.63 0.38 -4.34
N LYS A 72 -10.40 0.82 -5.58
CA LYS A 72 -9.16 1.52 -5.97
C LYS A 72 -8.99 2.86 -5.24
N GLU A 73 -10.07 3.63 -5.11
CA GLU A 73 -10.06 4.90 -4.36
C GLU A 73 -9.76 4.66 -2.87
N LYS A 74 -10.40 3.64 -2.26
CA LYS A 74 -10.12 3.24 -0.87
C LYS A 74 -8.67 2.79 -0.70
N LEU A 75 -8.14 1.99 -1.62
CA LEU A 75 -6.74 1.55 -1.63
C LEU A 75 -5.77 2.74 -1.69
N ALA A 76 -6.02 3.70 -2.59
CA ALA A 76 -5.21 4.91 -2.71
C ALA A 76 -5.22 5.74 -1.41
N ARG A 77 -6.40 5.89 -0.81
CA ARG A 77 -6.58 6.60 0.47
C ARG A 77 -5.81 5.94 1.62
N ILE A 78 -5.89 4.62 1.76
CA ILE A 78 -5.17 3.89 2.81
C ILE A 78 -3.65 3.95 2.58
N LYS A 79 -3.19 3.86 1.33
CA LYS A 79 -1.76 4.03 1.01
C LYS A 79 -1.26 5.42 1.41
N ALA A 80 -2.01 6.47 1.08
CA ALA A 80 -1.67 7.84 1.48
C ALA A 80 -1.64 8.00 3.01
N HIS A 81 -2.66 7.49 3.71
CA HIS A 81 -2.73 7.50 5.17
C HIS A 81 -1.54 6.77 5.81
N MET A 82 -1.19 5.59 5.30
CA MET A 82 -0.05 4.81 5.79
C MET A 82 1.27 5.56 5.69
N GLN A 83 1.44 6.48 4.73
CA GLN A 83 2.65 7.30 4.65
C GLN A 83 2.74 8.33 5.78
N GLN A 84 1.61 8.81 6.28
CA GLN A 84 1.54 9.78 7.38
C GLN A 84 1.71 9.14 8.76
N LEU A 85 1.52 7.82 8.88
CA LEU A 85 1.68 7.13 10.16
C LEU A 85 3.15 7.07 10.61
N PRO A 86 3.44 7.15 11.92
CA PRO A 86 4.79 6.94 12.43
C PRO A 86 5.27 5.50 12.20
N GLY A 87 6.57 5.26 12.34
CA GLY A 87 7.20 3.94 12.14
C GLY A 87 7.46 3.57 10.69
N GLY A 88 7.59 4.57 9.80
CA GLY A 88 7.99 4.35 8.42
C GLY A 88 9.43 3.85 8.29
N LYS A 89 9.79 3.28 7.13
CA LYS A 89 11.19 2.87 6.85
C LYS A 89 12.16 4.04 7.04
N SER A 90 11.75 5.24 6.62
CA SER A 90 12.54 6.47 6.80
C SER A 90 12.79 6.78 8.28
N GLU A 91 11.74 6.83 9.09
CA GLU A 91 11.85 7.11 10.53
C GLU A 91 12.65 6.02 11.27
N ARG A 92 12.41 4.75 10.96
CA ARG A 92 13.21 3.65 11.51
C ARG A 92 14.68 3.79 11.13
N ASN A 93 14.98 4.14 9.88
CA ASN A 93 16.35 4.33 9.43
C ASN A 93 17.01 5.56 10.09
N ALA A 94 16.27 6.65 10.29
CA ALA A 94 16.75 7.80 11.04
C ALA A 94 17.09 7.41 12.48
N ARG A 95 16.17 6.76 13.20
CA ARG A 95 16.40 6.26 14.56
C ARG A 95 17.57 5.28 14.64
N LEU A 96 17.74 4.41 13.64
CA LEU A 96 18.89 3.51 13.57
C LEU A 96 20.20 4.28 13.37
N LYS A 97 20.24 5.28 12.48
CA LYS A 97 21.41 6.14 12.29
C LYS A 97 21.77 6.88 13.58
N ASP A 98 20.78 7.45 14.27
CA ASP A 98 20.99 8.12 15.55
C ASP A 98 21.55 7.17 16.61
N ALA A 99 21.02 5.95 16.70
CA ALA A 99 21.51 4.93 17.62
C ALA A 99 22.93 4.46 17.29
N ILE A 100 23.26 4.30 15.99
CA ILE A 100 24.62 3.98 15.55
C ILE A 100 25.56 5.12 15.97
N ILE A 101 25.23 6.37 15.63
CA ILE A 101 26.02 7.55 15.99
C ILE A 101 26.25 7.59 17.51
N ALA A 102 25.21 7.44 18.32
CA ALA A 102 25.33 7.44 19.78
C ALA A 102 26.25 6.31 20.30
N THR A 103 26.20 5.14 19.66
CA THR A 103 27.03 3.99 20.05
C THR A 103 28.50 4.23 19.70
N VAL A 104 28.79 4.66 18.46
CA VAL A 104 30.18 4.81 17.99
C VAL A 104 30.82 6.12 18.46
N ARG A 105 30.04 7.17 18.74
CA ARG A 105 30.57 8.48 19.16
C ARG A 105 31.40 8.36 20.44
N ALA A 106 31.09 7.40 21.31
CA ALA A 106 31.82 7.15 22.55
C ALA A 106 33.29 6.72 22.31
N ASP A 107 33.58 6.10 21.16
CA ASP A 107 34.91 5.56 20.84
C ASP A 107 35.80 6.57 20.08
N TYR A 108 35.27 7.74 19.71
CA TYR A 108 35.96 8.74 18.90
C TYR A 108 36.26 9.99 19.71
N ASP A 109 37.49 10.52 19.59
CA ASP A 109 37.78 11.87 20.03
C ASP A 109 37.18 12.92 19.08
N GLU A 110 37.25 14.20 19.46
CA GLU A 110 36.62 15.27 18.68
C GLU A 110 37.24 15.45 17.29
N GLN A 111 38.54 15.22 17.15
CA GLN A 111 39.24 15.40 15.87
C GLN A 111 38.92 14.26 14.91
N ALA A 112 39.02 13.01 15.38
CA ALA A 112 38.64 11.83 14.61
C ALA A 112 37.16 11.86 14.21
N TRP A 113 36.28 12.36 15.10
CA TRP A 113 34.86 12.51 14.77
C TRP A 113 34.62 13.55 13.66
N ARG A 114 35.37 14.65 13.68
CA ARG A 114 35.28 15.71 12.68
C ARG A 114 35.71 15.22 11.29
N GLU A 115 36.78 14.44 11.21
CA GLU A 115 37.21 13.79 9.96
C GLU A 115 36.14 12.87 9.38
N VAL A 116 35.42 12.12 10.22
CA VAL A 116 34.29 11.28 9.79
C VAL A 116 33.13 12.12 9.23
N LEU A 117 32.80 13.24 9.88
CA LEU A 117 31.74 14.13 9.40
C LEU A 117 32.12 14.80 8.08
N ASP A 118 33.36 15.25 7.93
CA ASP A 118 33.86 15.88 6.72
C ASP A 118 33.81 14.90 5.53
N GLU A 119 34.26 13.65 5.72
CA GLU A 119 34.15 12.58 4.73
C GLU A 119 32.67 12.25 4.40
N ALA A 120 31.79 12.23 5.41
CA ALA A 120 30.38 11.97 5.20
C ALA A 120 29.71 13.08 4.37
N HIS A 121 30.03 14.35 4.63
CA HIS A 121 29.55 15.47 3.83
C HIS A 121 30.08 15.42 2.40
N LEU A 122 31.38 15.11 2.21
CA LEU A 122 31.96 14.93 0.88
C LEU A 122 31.25 13.85 0.06
N ARG A 123 30.87 12.72 0.69
CA ARG A 123 30.10 11.66 0.02
C ARG A 123 28.65 12.05 -0.27
N LEU A 124 28.06 12.91 0.56
CA LEU A 124 26.70 13.39 0.36
C LEU A 124 26.64 14.41 -0.78
N GLU A 125 27.63 15.29 -0.87
CA GLU A 125 27.74 16.34 -1.90
C GLU A 125 28.30 15.80 -3.22
N GLY A 126 29.23 14.83 -3.17
CA GLY A 126 29.83 14.16 -4.32
C GLY A 126 29.05 12.94 -4.83
N GLY A 127 27.90 12.62 -4.23
CA GLY A 127 26.99 11.56 -4.66
C GLY A 127 25.98 12.05 -5.70
N ALA A 128 26.47 12.34 -6.92
CA ALA A 128 25.67 12.47 -8.15
C ALA A 128 26.38 11.78 -9.31
#